data_AF-A0A1F4DET6-F1
#
_entry.id   AF-A0A1F4DET6-F1
#
_cell.length_a   1.000
_cell.length_b   1.000
_cell.length_c   1.000
_cell.angle_alpha   90.00
_cell.angle_beta   90.00
_cell.angle_gamma   90.00
#
_symmetry.space_group_name_H-M   'P 1'
#
loop_
_entity.id
_entity.type
_entity.pdbx_description
1 polymer ?
#
loop_
_entity_poly.entity_id
_entity_poly.type
_entity_poly.pdbx_seq_one_letter_code
_entity_poly.pdbx_strand_id
1 'polypeptide(L)'
;MAEGPFDYRPEVLQHLWRHGIQPTAHTRPGLVRNFVRDLYKYEIRRLRGRMIRNEFPRDEYAARVDALRRCYPVLGLLPGQFVK
;
A
#
# COMPACT_ATOMS: atom_id res chain seq x y z
N MET A 1 -7.64 -8.74 -22.86
CA MET A 1 -7.87 -7.31 -23.08
C MET A 1 -6.81 -6.55 -22.28
N ALA A 2 -5.72 -6.14 -22.93
CA ALA A 2 -4.79 -5.21 -22.31
C ALA A 2 -5.43 -3.82 -22.43
N GLU A 3 -5.71 -3.20 -21.29
CA GLU A 3 -6.17 -1.81 -21.25
C GLU A 3 -4.95 -0.99 -20.83
N GLY A 4 -4.55 -0.05 -21.68
CA GLY A 4 -3.31 0.71 -21.52
C GLY A 4 -2.69 1.06 -22.88
N PRO A 5 -1.86 2.10 -22.94
CA PRO A 5 -0.95 2.49 -21.86
C PRO A 5 -1.54 3.49 -20.83
N PHE A 6 -1.22 3.26 -19.55
CA PHE A 6 -1.44 4.14 -18.41
C PHE A 6 -0.12 4.85 -18.07
N ASP A 7 -0.11 6.18 -18.03
CA ASP A 7 1.04 6.98 -17.59
C ASP A 7 0.95 7.23 -16.08
N TYR A 8 1.62 6.39 -15.30
CA TYR A 8 1.65 6.52 -13.84
C TYR A 8 2.43 7.75 -13.39
N ARG A 9 1.89 8.46 -12.40
CA ARG A 9 2.57 9.58 -11.78
C ARG A 9 3.88 9.13 -11.10
N PRO A 10 4.99 9.86 -11.30
CA PRO A 10 6.28 9.50 -10.70
C PRO A 10 6.24 9.37 -9.18
N GLU A 11 5.50 10.26 -8.49
CA GLU A 11 5.36 10.21 -7.03
C GLU A 11 4.69 8.90 -6.56
N VAL A 12 3.70 8.43 -7.32
CA VAL A 12 2.98 7.18 -7.02
C VAL A 12 3.91 5.99 -7.24
N LEU A 13 4.66 5.95 -8.34
CA LEU A 13 5.65 4.91 -8.61
C LEU A 13 6.71 4.82 -7.51
N GLN A 14 7.24 5.96 -7.06
CA GLN A 14 8.21 5.99 -5.96
C GLN A 14 7.66 5.37 -4.67
N HIS A 15 6.40 5.63 -4.33
CA HIS A 15 5.76 4.99 -3.17
C HIS A 15 5.55 3.49 -3.37
N LEU A 16 5.13 3.08 -4.57
CA LEU A 16 4.93 1.66 -4.89
C LEU A 16 6.23 0.87 -4.85
N TRP A 17 7.33 1.41 -5.39
CA TRP A 17 8.64 0.76 -5.39
C TRP A 17 9.21 0.52 -4.00
N ARG A 18 8.95 1.42 -3.03
CA ARG A 18 9.33 1.22 -1.62
C ARG A 18 8.70 -0.03 -1.00
N HIS A 19 7.58 -0.49 -1.57
CA HIS A 19 6.87 -1.69 -1.15
C HIS A 19 7.10 -2.87 -2.11
N GLY A 20 8.03 -2.75 -3.06
CA GLY A 20 8.34 -3.78 -4.05
C GLY A 20 7.29 -3.91 -5.17
N ILE A 21 6.42 -2.92 -5.36
CA ILE A 21 5.33 -2.97 -6.33
C ILE A 21 5.75 -2.23 -7.60
N GLN A 22 5.88 -2.94 -8.72
CA GLN A 22 6.29 -2.38 -10.00
C GLN A 22 5.19 -2.57 -11.06
N PRO A 23 4.20 -1.65 -11.14
CA PRO A 23 3.19 -1.73 -12.19
C PRO A 23 3.81 -1.38 -13.56
N THR A 24 3.26 -1.98 -14.61
CA THR A 24 3.60 -1.63 -16.00
C THR A 24 2.59 -0.62 -16.55
N ALA A 25 2.88 -0.06 -17.72
CA ALA A 25 1.93 0.80 -18.44
C ALA A 25 0.60 0.08 -18.79
N HIS A 26 0.53 -1.25 -18.74
CA HIS A 26 -0.72 -2.00 -18.99
C HIS A 26 -1.39 -2.49 -17.71
N THR A 27 -0.82 -2.17 -16.54
CA THR A 27 -1.40 -2.53 -15.26
C THR A 27 -2.46 -1.49 -14.92
N ARG A 28 -3.71 -1.91 -14.74
CA ARG A 28 -4.81 -1.01 -14.35
C ARG A 28 -4.55 -0.40 -12.96
N PRO A 29 -4.70 0.93 -12.77
CA PRO A 29 -4.53 1.56 -11.46
C PRO A 29 -5.40 0.96 -10.35
N GLY A 30 -6.60 0.51 -10.69
CA GLY A 30 -7.49 -0.17 -9.74
C GLY A 30 -6.91 -1.49 -9.22
N LEU A 31 -6.21 -2.24 -10.08
CA LEU A 31 -5.54 -3.48 -9.69
C LEU A 31 -4.38 -3.18 -8.75
N VAL A 32 -3.56 -2.17 -9.06
CA VAL A 32 -2.46 -1.72 -8.20
C VAL A 32 -2.99 -1.31 -6.83
N ARG A 33 -4.04 -0.48 -6.77
CA ARG A 33 -4.63 -0.03 -5.51
C ARG A 33 -5.16 -1.19 -4.67
N ASN A 34 -5.83 -2.17 -5.30
CA ASN A 34 -6.31 -3.36 -4.62
C ASN A 34 -5.15 -4.18 -4.03
N PHE A 35 -4.08 -4.38 -4.81
CA PHE A 35 -2.88 -5.07 -4.33
C PHE A 35 -2.27 -4.36 -3.12
N VAL A 36 -2.08 -3.03 -3.19
CA VAL A 36 -1.55 -2.23 -2.07
C VAL A 36 -2.44 -2.36 -0.83
N ARG A 37 -3.77 -2.36 -1.01
CA ARG A 37 -4.72 -2.50 0.09
C ARG A 37 -4.56 -3.86 0.77
N ASP A 38 -4.37 -4.91 0.00
CA ASP A 38 -4.24 -6.27 0.52
C ASP A 38 -2.88 -6.47 1.22
N LEU A 39 -1.81 -5.88 0.68
CA LEU A 39 -0.51 -5.78 1.36
C LEU A 39 -0.61 -5.04 2.70
N TYR A 40 -1.28 -3.89 2.73
CA TYR A 40 -1.49 -3.15 3.98
C TYR A 40 -2.26 -3.98 5.03
N LYS A 41 -3.30 -4.71 4.62
CA LYS A 41 -4.02 -5.62 5.53
C LYS A 41 -3.13 -6.76 6.04
N TYR A 42 -2.23 -7.29 5.20
CA TYR A 42 -1.26 -8.28 5.63
C TYR A 42 -0.32 -7.71 6.71
N GLU A 43 0.22 -6.51 6.51
CA GLU A 43 1.09 -5.84 7.48
C GLU A 43 0.38 -5.58 8.82
N ILE A 44 -0.90 -5.17 8.81
CA ILE A 44 -1.69 -5.05 10.05
C ILE A 44 -1.81 -6.39 10.77
N ARG A 45 -2.13 -7.48 10.05
CA ARG A 45 -2.24 -8.82 10.65
C ARG A 45 -0.90 -9.27 11.23
N ARG A 46 0.20 -8.99 10.53
CA ARG A 46 1.55 -9.28 11.01
C ARG A 46 1.86 -8.49 12.29
N LEU A 47 1.54 -7.20 12.32
CA LEU A 47 1.71 -6.35 13.51
C LEU A 47 0.88 -6.86 14.69
N ARG A 48 -0.38 -7.25 14.46
CA ARG A 48 -1.23 -7.87 15.47
C ARG A 48 -0.64 -9.19 15.99
N GLY A 49 -0.08 -10.02 15.10
CA GLY A 49 0.59 -11.26 15.49
C GLY A 49 1.81 -11.01 16.40
N ARG A 50 2.60 -9.97 16.11
CA ARG A 50 3.73 -9.54 16.96
C ARG A 50 3.26 -9.07 18.34
N MET A 51 2.16 -8.31 18.40
CA MET A 51 1.54 -7.90 19.66
C MET A 51 1.07 -9.11 20.48
N ILE A 52 0.42 -10.10 19.85
CA ILE A 52 -0.05 -11.33 20.53
C ILE A 52 1.13 -12.15 21.09
N ARG A 53 2.29 -12.11 20.42
CA ARG A 53 3.53 -12.71 20.91
C ARG A 53 4.25 -11.87 21.98
N ASN A 54 3.62 -10.79 22.47
CA ASN A 54 4.19 -9.85 23.43
C ASN A 54 5.53 -9.23 22.99
N GLU A 55 5.77 -9.10 21.68
CA GLU A 55 6.95 -8.39 21.16
C GLU A 55 6.91 -6.89 21.48
N PHE A 56 5.73 -6.35 21.76
CA PHE A 56 5.51 -4.99 22.25
C PHE A 56 4.18 -4.90 23.02
N PRO A 57 4.02 -3.90 23.90
CA PRO A 57 2.80 -3.65 24.66
C PRO A 57 1.55 -3.35 23.80
N ARG A 58 0.36 -3.74 24.29
CA ARG A 58 -0.90 -3.58 23.54
C ARG A 58 -1.31 -2.13 23.32
N ASP A 59 -0.99 -1.24 24.25
CA ASP A 59 -1.21 0.20 24.16
C ASP A 59 -0.40 0.86 23.03
N GLU A 60 0.77 0.31 22.68
CA GLU A 60 1.55 0.75 21.52
C GLU A 60 0.94 0.34 20.16
N TYR A 61 -0.03 -0.57 20.13
CA TYR A 61 -0.56 -1.11 18.87
C TYR A 61 -1.16 -0.03 17.98
N ALA A 62 -1.94 0.89 18.56
CA ALA A 62 -2.57 1.97 17.80
C ALA A 62 -1.52 2.88 17.14
N ALA A 63 -0.53 3.33 17.92
CA ALA A 63 0.56 4.17 17.41
C ALA A 63 1.37 3.48 16.30
N ARG A 64 1.62 2.16 16.42
CA ARG A 64 2.32 1.38 15.40
C ARG A 64 1.49 1.19 14.13
N VAL A 65 0.18 1.01 14.24
CA VAL A 65 -0.73 1.00 13.07
C VAL A 65 -0.75 2.36 12.38
N ASP A 66 -0.76 3.46 13.14
CA ASP A 66 -0.70 4.81 12.57
C ASP A 66 0.61 5.08 11.85
N ALA A 67 1.74 4.65 12.43
CA ALA A 67 3.04 4.73 11.78
C ALA A 67 3.05 3.93 10.47
N LEU A 68 2.47 2.71 10.47
CA LEU A 68 2.32 1.90 9.27
C LEU A 68 1.46 2.61 8.21
N ARG A 69 0.33 3.21 8.60
CA ARG A 69 -0.57 3.93 7.68
C ARG A 69 0.14 5.06 6.94
N ARG A 70 1.07 5.77 7.59
CA ARG A 70 1.88 6.84 6.98
C ARG A 70 2.81 6.32 5.87
N CYS A 71 3.16 5.04 5.87
CA CYS A 71 3.95 4.42 4.80
C CYS A 71 3.13 4.15 3.52
N TYR A 72 1.80 4.23 3.56
CA TYR A 72 0.91 3.93 2.43
C TYR A 72 0.05 5.13 2.00
N PRO A 73 0.65 6.29 1.64
CA PRO A 73 -0.12 7.47 1.23
C PRO A 73 -0.96 7.22 -0.04
N VAL A 74 -0.51 6.31 -0.92
CA VAL A 74 -1.23 5.91 -2.14
C VAL A 74 -2.60 5.29 -1.87
N LEU A 75 -2.88 4.76 -0.67
CA LEU A 75 -4.21 4.25 -0.33
C LEU A 75 -5.25 5.36 -0.11
N GLY A 76 -4.79 6.59 0.16
CA GLY A 76 -5.62 7.79 0.21
C GLY A 76 -6.03 8.31 -1.16
N LEU A 77 -5.43 7.80 -2.24
CA LEU A 77 -5.73 8.18 -3.61
C LEU A 77 -6.79 7.25 -4.24
N LEU A 78 -7.61 7.81 -5.11
CA LEU A 78 -8.48 7.06 -6.02
C LEU A 78 -7.66 6.48 -7.19
N PRO A 79 -8.06 5.35 -7.80
CA PRO A 79 -7.33 4.76 -8.93
C PRO A 79 -7.03 5.73 -10.07
N GLY A 80 -7.97 6.62 -10.43
CA GLY A 80 -7.75 7.62 -11.48
C GLY A 80 -6.67 8.64 -11.14
N GLN A 81 -6.34 8.83 -9.85
CA GLN A 81 -5.30 9.76 -9.40
C GLN A 81 -3.89 9.15 -9.40
N PHE A 82 -3.75 7.86 -9.77
CA PHE A 82 -2.45 7.20 -9.90
C PHE A 82 -1.78 7.54 -11.23
N VAL A 83 -2.57 7.95 -12.21
CA VAL A 83 -2.14 8.29 -13.57
C VAL A 83 -2.28 9.79 -13.80
N LYS A 84 -1.62 10.31 -14.84
CA LYS A 84 -1.76 11.70 -15.27
C LYS A 84 -3.01 11.92 -16.12
#